data_AF-A0A8T5JCX4-F1
#
_entry.id   AF-A0A8T5JCX4-F1
#
_cell.length_a   1.000
_cell.length_b   1.000
_cell.length_c   1.000
_cell.angle_alpha   90.00
_cell.angle_beta   90.00
_cell.angle_gamma   90.00
#
_symmetry.space_group_name_H-M   'P 1'
#
loop_
_entity.id
_entity.type
_entity.pdbx_description
1 polymer ?
#
loop_
_entity_poly.entity_id
_entity_poly.type
_entity_poly.pdbx_seq_one_letter_code
_entity_poly.pdbx_strand_id
1 'polypeptide(L)' 'MPESAETNLDEIVKSATSKIEELGGKVSSSEEVPIAFGLKSITLTLAYPEEKEVDNVGNALNEIENVSSAEMIDYRRALG' A
#
# COMPACT_ATOMS: atom_id res chain seq x y z
N MET A 1 -2.19 -0.07 -6.94
CA MET A 1 -2.91 -0.57 -8.12
C MET A 1 -2.32 -1.91 -8.53
N PRO A 2 -3.13 -2.97 -8.66
CA PRO A 2 -2.67 -4.20 -9.29
C PRO A 2 -2.44 -3.99 -10.80
N GLU A 3 -1.64 -4.84 -11.42
CA GLU A 3 -1.41 -4.84 -12.88
C GLU A 3 -2.65 -5.23 -13.70
N SER A 4 -3.54 -6.06 -13.14
CA SER A 4 -4.74 -6.52 -13.84
C SER A 4 -5.90 -6.83 -12.90
N ALA A 5 -7.10 -7.04 -13.45
CA ALA A 5 -8.28 -7.46 -12.69
C ALA A 5 -8.20 -8.91 -12.19
N GLU A 6 -7.29 -9.73 -12.72
CA GLU A 6 -7.10 -11.14 -12.33
C GLU A 6 -5.99 -11.31 -11.28
N THR A 7 -5.29 -10.22 -10.94
CA THR A 7 -4.20 -10.23 -9.97
C THR A 7 -4.69 -10.62 -8.57
N ASN A 8 -3.93 -11.47 -7.88
CA ASN A 8 -4.24 -11.92 -6.53
C ASN A 8 -4.00 -10.80 -5.50
N LEU A 9 -5.08 -10.13 -5.09
CA LEU A 9 -5.01 -9.00 -4.16
C LEU A 9 -4.56 -9.41 -2.75
N ASP A 10 -4.89 -10.62 -2.30
CA ASP A 10 -4.47 -11.11 -0.98
C ASP A 10 -2.95 -11.25 -0.87
N GLU A 11 -2.29 -11.67 -1.95
CA GLU A 11 -0.82 -11.78 -2.02
C GLU A 11 -0.15 -10.42 -2.04
N ILE A 12 -0.74 -9.44 -2.74
CA ILE A 12 -0.28 -8.05 -2.71
C ILE A 12 -0.41 -7.50 -1.30
N VAL A 13 -1.56 -7.67 -0.62
CA VAL A 13 -1.76 -7.17 0.75
C VAL A 13 -0.75 -7.78 1.71
N LYS A 14 -0.50 -9.09 1.64
CA LYS A 14 0.51 -9.76 2.48
C LYS A 14 1.90 -9.22 2.23
N SER A 15 2.33 -9.16 0.97
CA SER A 15 3.66 -8.67 0.58
C SER A 15 3.86 -7.21 0.98
N ALA A 16 2.85 -6.37 0.74
CA ALA A 16 2.85 -4.97 1.12
C ALA A 16 2.95 -4.79 2.64
N THR A 17 2.19 -5.57 3.40
CA THR A 17 2.21 -5.53 4.87
C THR A 17 3.59 -5.88 5.40
N SER A 18 4.19 -6.99 4.94
CA SER A 18 5.54 -7.37 5.35
C SER A 18 6.58 -6.30 5.00
N LYS A 19 6.52 -5.74 3.79
CA LYS A 19 7.44 -4.68 3.35
C LYS A 19 7.31 -3.40 4.18
N ILE A 20 6.08 -2.99 4.51
CA ILE A 20 5.81 -1.82 5.36
C ILE A 20 6.36 -2.06 6.78
N GLU A 21 6.19 -3.27 7.33
CA GLU A 21 6.71 -3.63 8.65
C GLU A 21 8.24 -3.66 8.68
N GLU A 22 8.91 -4.17 7.63
CA GLU A 22 10.37 -4.11 7.47
C GLU A 22 10.89 -2.66 7.47
N LEU A 23 10.12 -1.73 6.89
CA LEU A 23 10.42 -0.30 6.90
C LEU A 23 10.08 0.37 8.24
N GLY A 24 9.59 -0.37 9.23
CA GLY A 24 9.20 0.12 10.56
C GLY A 24 7.85 0.82 10.61
N GLY A 25 7.01 0.63 9.60
CA GLY A 25 5.60 1.02 9.63
C GLY A 25 4.72 -0.07 10.24
N LYS A 26 3.44 0.25 10.40
CA LYS A 26 2.43 -0.70 10.84
C LYS A 26 1.13 -0.49 10.06
N VAL A 27 0.72 -1.50 9.32
CA VAL A 27 -0.58 -1.49 8.62
C VAL A 27 -1.71 -1.59 9.64
N SER A 28 -2.69 -0.71 9.51
CA SER A 28 -3.88 -0.64 10.37
C SER A 28 -5.10 -1.25 9.70
N SER A 29 -5.24 -1.06 8.38
CA SER A 29 -6.32 -1.64 7.59
C SER A 29 -5.94 -1.73 6.12
N SER A 30 -6.61 -2.66 5.41
CA SER A 30 -6.56 -2.81 3.97
C SER A 30 -7.99 -2.88 3.43
N GLU A 31 -8.30 -2.07 2.42
CA GLU A 31 -9.62 -2.02 1.80
C GLU A 31 -9.51 -2.21 0.29
N GLU A 32 -10.32 -3.11 -0.27
CA GLU A 32 -10.49 -3.21 -1.72
C GLU A 32 -11.50 -2.18 -2.20
N VAL A 33 -11.09 -1.33 -3.14
CA VAL A 33 -11.92 -0.29 -3.72
C VAL A 33 -12.17 -0.62 -5.20
N PRO A 34 -13.41 -0.89 -5.62
CA PRO A 34 -13.74 -1.08 -7.02
C PRO A 34 -13.44 0.19 -7.83
N ILE A 35 -12.82 0.04 -8.99
CA ILE A 35 -12.60 1.12 -9.93
C ILE A 35 -13.55 0.94 -11.13
N ALA A 36 -13.03 0.50 -12.26
CA ALA A 36 -13.76 0.31 -13.51
C ALA A 36 -13.29 -0.99 -14.18
N PHE A 37 -14.13 -1.53 -15.07
CA PHE A 37 -13.80 -2.74 -15.85
C PHE A 37 -13.40 -3.95 -14.98
N GLY A 38 -14.00 -4.09 -13.79
CA GLY A 38 -13.71 -5.18 -12.85
C GLY A 38 -12.39 -5.04 -12.09
N LEU A 39 -11.60 -4.00 -12.35
CA LEU A 39 -10.38 -3.71 -11.60
C LEU A 39 -10.72 -3.20 -10.20
N LYS A 40 -9.95 -3.65 -9.21
CA LYS A 40 -10.03 -3.14 -7.84
C LYS A 40 -8.65 -2.64 -7.42
N SER A 41 -8.60 -1.51 -6.73
CA SER A 41 -7.40 -1.06 -6.01
C SER A 41 -7.41 -1.56 -4.58
N ILE A 42 -6.23 -1.59 -3.96
CA ILE A 42 -6.07 -1.78 -2.53
C ILE A 42 -5.68 -0.43 -1.93
N THR A 43 -6.43 0.03 -0.93
CA THR A 43 -6.06 1.16 -0.08
C THR A 43 -5.53 0.62 1.23
N LEU A 44 -4.29 0.96 1.57
CA LEU A 44 -3.67 0.61 2.85
C LEU A 44 -3.65 1.85 3.74
N THR A 45 -4.16 1.71 4.96
CA THR A 45 -3.95 2.71 6.02
C THR A 45 -2.86 2.21 6.94
N LEU A 46 -1.86 3.04 7.23
CA LEU A 46 -0.70 2.66 8.03
C LEU A 46 -0.24 3.79 8.94
N ALA A 47 0.40 3.42 10.04
CA ALA A 47 1.20 4.33 10.86
C ALA A 47 2.67 4.20 10.46
N TYR A 48 3.37 5.33 10.31
CA TYR A 48 4.77 5.37 9.92
C TYR A 48 5.55 6.40 10.77
N PRO A 49 6.80 6.12 11.16
CA PRO A 49 7.62 7.07 11.90
C PRO A 49 7.82 8.38 11.12
N GLU A 50 7.61 9.53 11.78
CA GLU A 50 7.67 10.86 11.14
C GLU A 50 9.10 11.21 10.70
N GLU A 51 10.11 10.67 11.38
CA GLU A 51 11.52 10.86 11.04
C GLU A 51 11.95 10.13 9.74
N LYS A 52 11.12 9.24 9.20
CA LYS A 52 11.41 8.49 7.97
C LYS A 52 10.71 9.10 6.76
N GLU A 53 11.38 9.07 5.61
CA GLU A 53 10.78 9.53 4.36
C GLU A 53 9.67 8.59 3.92
N VAL A 54 8.47 9.14 3.78
CA VAL A 54 7.26 8.40 3.42
C VAL A 54 7.29 7.85 1.99
N ASP A 55 8.02 8.53 1.10
CA ASP A 55 8.22 8.09 -0.28
C ASP A 55 8.91 6.71 -0.36
N ASN A 56 9.68 6.32 0.66
CA ASN A 56 10.27 4.98 0.74
C ASN A 56 9.21 3.88 0.77
N VAL A 57 8.05 4.13 1.40
CA VAL A 57 6.93 3.17 1.41
C VAL A 57 6.38 3.04 -0.01
N GLY A 58 6.07 4.16 -0.68
CA GLY A 58 5.58 4.14 -2.06
C GLY A 58 6.54 3.42 -3.00
N ASN A 59 7.83 3.76 -2.96
CA ASN A 59 8.86 3.13 -3.78
C ASN A 59 8.96 1.62 -3.53
N ALA A 60 8.98 1.20 -2.26
CA ALA A 60 9.06 -0.21 -1.91
C ALA A 60 7.81 -1.02 -2.32
N LEU A 61 6.63 -0.40 -2.32
CA LEU A 61 5.40 -1.04 -2.78
C LEU A 61 5.33 -1.16 -4.30
N ASN A 62 5.92 -0.22 -5.05
CA ASN A 62 6.03 -0.30 -6.51
C ASN A 62 6.94 -1.45 -6.98
N GLU A 63 7.82 -1.97 -6.12
CA GLU A 63 8.69 -3.11 -6.43
C GLU A 63 8.01 -4.48 -6.19
N ILE A 64 6.79 -4.49 -5.66
CA ILE A 64 6.05 -5.73 -5.41
C ILE A 64 5.54 -6.29 -6.75
N GLU A 65 5.72 -7.60 -6.95
CA GLU A 65 5.23 -8.30 -8.13
C GLU A 65 3.71 -8.09 -8.30
N ASN A 66 3.28 -7.86 -9.54
CA ASN A 66 1.90 -7.59 -9.90
C ASN A 66 1.31 -6.27 -9.36
N VAL A 67 2.14 -5.37 -8.82
CA VAL A 67 1.76 -3.97 -8.53
C VAL A 67 2.16 -3.09 -9.71
N SER A 68 1.18 -2.45 -10.34
CA SER A 68 1.43 -1.49 -11.43
C SER A 68 1.83 -0.11 -10.91
N SER A 69 1.27 0.31 -9.77
CA SER A 69 1.65 1.56 -9.12
C SER A 69 1.25 1.58 -7.65
N ALA A 70 2.02 2.28 -6.82
CA ALA A 70 1.69 2.61 -5.44
C ALA A 70 1.88 4.11 -5.22
N GLU A 71 0.85 4.76 -4.70
CA GLU A 71 0.78 6.22 -4.53
C GLU A 71 0.21 6.57 -3.16
N MET A 72 0.72 7.67 -2.59
CA MET A 72 0.17 8.26 -1.37
C MET A 72 -1.03 9.15 -1.72
N ILE A 73 -2.20 8.78 -1.24
CA ILE A 73 -3.46 9.51 -1.51
C ILE A 73 -3.94 10.36 -0.33
N ASP A 74 -3.50 10.03 0.90
CA ASP A 74 -3.80 10.79 2.11
C ASP A 74 -2.59 10.69 3.05
N TYR A 75 -2.22 11.80 3.68
CA TYR A 75 -1.17 11.88 4.68
C TYR A 75 -1.63 12.78 5.81
N ARG A 76 -1.59 12.25 7.03
CA ARG A 76 -1.95 12.98 8.24
C ARG A 76 -0.88 12.79 9.29
N ARG A 77 -0.49 13.88 9.92
CA ARG A 77 0.34 13.84 11.11
C ARG A 77 -0.56 13.58 12.31
N ALA A 78 -0.20 12.59 13.11
CA ALA A 78 -0.84 12.43 14.42
C ALA A 78 -0.50 13.66 15.26
N LEU A 79 -1.52 14.30 15.83
CA LEU A 79 -1.31 15.36 16.81
C LEU A 79 -1.02 14.69 18.16
N GLY A 80 0.22 14.84 18.62
CA GLY A 80 0.64 14.53 20.00
C GLY A 80 0.53 15.78 20.88
#